data_AF-A0AAD7H9W8-F1
#
_entry.id   AF-A0AAD7H9W8-F1
#
_cell.length_a   1.000
_cell.length_b   1.000
_cell.length_c   1.000
_cell.angle_alpha   90.00
_cell.angle_beta   90.00
_cell.angle_gamma   90.00
#
_symmetry.space_group_name_H-M   'P 1'
#
loop_
_entity.id
_entity.type
_entity.pdbx_description
1 polymer ?
#
loop_
_entity_poly.entity_id
_entity_poly.type
_entity_poly.pdbx_seq_one_letter_code
_entity_poly.pdbx_strand_id
1 'polypeptide(L)'
;DLHNNELTVQDWDAIVIVSDWLLNFRSATSQMSTTSRPMLSSIHSTFRGLQKTLKDKLSSLPQDSPPELVEALTNTHRKLSDY
;
A
#
# COMPACT_ATOMS: atom_id res chain seq x y z
N ASP A 1 -17.67 14.28 -24.10
CA ASP A 1 -17.48 12.89 -24.53
C ASP A 1 -16.77 12.15 -23.41
N LEU A 2 -17.47 11.26 -22.70
CA LEU A 2 -16.99 10.65 -21.43
C LEU A 2 -16.45 9.22 -21.63
N HIS A 3 -16.64 8.63 -22.82
CA HIS A 3 -16.21 7.25 -23.10
C HIS A 3 -14.70 7.03 -23.05
N ASN A 4 -13.89 8.08 -23.23
CA ASN A 4 -12.42 7.98 -23.14
C ASN A 4 -11.89 7.89 -21.70
N ASN A 5 -12.75 7.94 -20.68
CA ASN A 5 -12.37 7.79 -19.26
C ASN A 5 -12.95 6.52 -18.62
N GLU A 6 -13.49 5.59 -19.41
CA GLU A 6 -13.95 4.30 -18.87
C GLU A 6 -12.73 3.49 -18.40
N LEU A 7 -12.61 3.38 -17.08
CA LEU A 7 -11.64 2.53 -16.43
C LEU A 7 -11.90 1.08 -16.81
N THR A 8 -10.84 0.39 -17.22
CA THR A 8 -10.90 -1.04 -17.47
C THR A 8 -11.12 -1.79 -16.15
N VAL A 9 -11.53 -3.06 -16.23
CA VAL A 9 -11.63 -3.92 -15.04
C VAL A 9 -10.28 -4.00 -14.31
N GLN A 10 -9.16 -4.00 -15.05
CA GLN A 10 -7.81 -4.01 -14.47
C GLN A 10 -7.49 -2.72 -13.71
N ASP A 11 -7.93 -1.56 -14.21
CA ASP A 11 -7.77 -0.30 -13.51
C ASP A 11 -8.56 -0.29 -12.20
N TRP A 12 -9.77 -0.84 -12.20
CA TRP A 12 -10.57 -1.02 -11.00
C TRP A 12 -9.91 -1.95 -9.98
N ASP A 13 -9.33 -3.06 -10.44
CA ASP A 13 -8.59 -4.00 -9.58
C ASP A 13 -7.37 -3.31 -8.94
N ALA A 14 -6.62 -2.51 -9.71
CA ALA A 14 -5.51 -1.73 -9.21
C ALA A 14 -5.98 -0.70 -8.16
N ILE A 15 -7.10 0.00 -8.39
CA ILE A 15 -7.68 0.96 -7.44
C ILE A 15 -8.08 0.27 -6.14
N VAL A 16 -8.70 -0.91 -6.21
CA VAL A 16 -9.08 -1.69 -5.02
C VAL A 16 -7.84 -2.10 -4.23
N ILE A 17 -6.79 -2.57 -4.91
CA ILE A 17 -5.51 -2.94 -4.30
C ILE A 17 -4.89 -1.75 -3.54
N VAL A 18 -4.82 -0.58 -4.18
CA VAL A 18 -4.24 0.63 -3.58
C VAL A 18 -5.10 1.12 -2.41
N SER A 19 -6.43 1.12 -2.56
CA SER A 19 -7.36 1.57 -1.53
C SER A 19 -7.28 0.72 -0.26
N ASP A 20 -7.21 -0.61 -0.42
CA ASP A 20 -7.04 -1.55 0.68
C ASP A 20 -5.70 -1.34 1.40
N TRP A 21 -4.62 -1.10 0.66
CA TRP A 21 -3.33 -0.79 1.25
C TRP A 21 -3.34 0.53 2.03
N LEU A 22 -3.95 1.59 1.47
CA LEU A 22 -4.08 2.88 2.15
C LEU A 22 -4.89 2.78 3.45
N LEU A 23 -5.94 1.96 3.47
CA LEU A 23 -6.73 1.71 4.67
C LEU A 23 -5.89 1.04 5.77
N ASN A 24 -5.13 0.00 5.41
CA ASN A 24 -4.21 -0.68 6.33
C ASN A 24 -3.15 0.28 6.89
N PHE A 25 -2.57 1.12 6.03
CA PHE A 25 -1.60 2.15 6.43
C PHE A 25 -2.21 3.17 7.41
N ARG A 26 -3.42 3.66 7.12
CA ARG A 26 -4.15 4.58 8.00
C ARG A 26 -4.45 3.96 9.36
N SER A 27 -4.87 2.69 9.39
CA SER A 27 -5.15 1.98 10.63
C SER A 27 -3.89 1.87 11.50
N ALA A 28 -2.78 1.42 10.90
CA ALA A 28 -1.48 1.31 11.56
C ALA A 28 -1.01 2.64 12.16
N THR A 29 -1.07 3.72 11.37
CA THR A 29 -0.66 5.06 11.83
C THR A 29 -1.58 5.58 12.94
N SER A 30 -2.89 5.34 12.85
CA SER A 30 -3.84 5.72 13.91
C SER A 30 -3.58 4.98 15.23
N GLN A 31 -3.28 3.68 15.18
CA GLN A 31 -2.89 2.90 16.36
C GLN A 31 -1.58 3.43 16.97
N MET A 32 -0.59 3.76 16.14
CA MET A 32 0.66 4.33 16.61
C MET A 32 0.48 5.71 17.25
N SER A 33 -0.34 6.59 16.66
CA SER A 33 -0.60 7.93 17.19
C SER A 33 -1.38 7.95 18.50
N THR A 34 -2.21 6.93 18.75
CA THR A 34 -3.00 6.82 19.99
C THR A 34 -2.24 6.12 21.12
N THR A 35 -1.13 5.45 20.82
CA THR A 35 -0.32 4.77 21.82
C THR A 35 0.67 5.77 22.45
N SER A 36 0.48 6.10 23.74
CA SER A 36 1.32 7.09 24.44
C SER A 36 2.81 6.68 24.55
N ARG A 37 3.09 5.38 24.61
CA ARG A 37 4.44 4.80 24.58
C ARG A 37 4.45 3.54 23.72
N PRO A 38 4.54 3.68 22.38
CA PRO A 38 4.56 2.52 21.52
C PRO A 38 5.85 1.73 21.77
N MET A 39 5.70 0.42 22.03
CA MET A 39 6.87 -0.45 22.15
C MET A 39 7.55 -0.55 20.78
N LEU A 40 8.88 -0.47 20.76
CA LEU A 40 9.67 -0.57 19.53
C LEU A 40 9.37 -1.86 18.75
N SER A 41 9.16 -2.98 19.46
CA SER A 41 8.73 -4.26 18.86
C SER A 41 7.38 -4.19 18.14
N SER A 42 6.43 -3.43 18.68
CA SER A 42 5.12 -3.21 18.07
C SER A 42 5.22 -2.34 16.81
N ILE A 43 6.09 -1.32 16.83
CA ILE A 43 6.37 -0.47 15.67
C ILE A 43 6.97 -1.28 14.53
N HIS A 44 8.04 -2.05 14.81
CA HIS A 44 8.65 -2.93 13.81
C HIS A 44 7.67 -3.95 13.26
N SER A 45 6.88 -4.61 14.13
CA SER A 45 5.89 -5.58 13.68
C SER A 45 4.87 -4.95 12.72
N THR A 46 4.46 -3.72 13.00
CA THR A 46 3.53 -2.96 12.16
C THR A 46 4.14 -2.62 10.80
N PHE A 47 5.37 -2.08 10.76
CA PHE A 47 6.04 -1.77 9.50
C PHE A 47 6.33 -3.02 8.67
N ARG A 48 6.73 -4.13 9.31
CA ARG A 48 6.92 -5.43 8.62
C ARG A 48 5.61 -5.98 8.08
N GLY A 49 4.50 -5.82 8.80
CA GLY A 49 3.16 -6.18 8.31
C GLY A 49 2.75 -5.36 7.08
N LEU A 50 2.95 -4.05 7.11
CA LEU A 50 2.69 -3.15 5.99
C LEU A 50 3.58 -3.49 4.79
N GLN A 51 4.86 -3.76 5.02
CA GLN A 51 5.82 -4.14 4.00
C GLN A 51 5.41 -5.46 3.31
N LYS A 52 5.03 -6.47 4.10
CA LYS A 52 4.54 -7.75 3.58
C LYS A 52 3.30 -7.58 2.73
N THR A 53 2.32 -6.83 3.24
CA THR A 53 1.06 -6.56 2.51
C THR A 53 1.35 -5.88 1.18
N LEU A 54 2.25 -4.89 1.16
CA LEU A 54 2.63 -4.17 -0.04
C LEU A 54 3.33 -5.06 -1.07
N LYS A 55 4.19 -5.98 -0.61
CA LYS A 55 4.81 -7.00 -1.48
C LYS A 55 3.76 -7.90 -2.13
N ASP A 56 2.80 -8.38 -1.35
CA ASP A 56 1.73 -9.26 -1.85
C ASP A 56 0.87 -8.50 -2.88
N LYS A 57 0.53 -7.23 -2.62
CA LYS A 57 -0.18 -6.36 -3.56
C LYS A 57 0.59 -6.10 -4.85
N LEU A 58 1.89 -5.77 -4.77
CA LEU A 58 2.77 -5.60 -5.93
C LEU A 58 2.80 -6.84 -6.82
N SER A 59 2.81 -8.04 -6.23
CA SER A 59 2.79 -9.30 -7.00
C SER A 59 1.45 -9.59 -7.67
N SER A 60 0.36 -8.97 -7.21
CA SER A 60 -0.99 -9.11 -7.79
C SER A 60 -1.34 -8.03 -8.81
N LEU A 61 -0.47 -7.05 -9.04
CA LEU A 61 -0.73 -5.99 -10.01
C LEU A 61 -0.74 -6.54 -11.44
N PRO A 62 -1.67 -6.08 -12.30
CA PRO A 62 -1.64 -6.37 -13.73
C PRO A 62 -0.31 -5.95 -14.37
N GLN A 63 0.14 -6.68 -15.41
CA GLN A 63 1.36 -6.33 -16.13
C GLN A 63 1.28 -4.95 -16.81
N ASP A 64 0.07 -4.55 -17.20
CA ASP A 64 -0.20 -3.26 -17.84
C ASP A 64 -0.42 -2.12 -16.83
N SER A 65 -0.12 -2.36 -15.54
CA SER A 65 -0.24 -1.33 -14.51
C SER A 65 0.66 -0.13 -14.83
N PRO A 66 0.20 1.11 -14.54
CA PRO A 66 1.00 2.31 -14.77
C PRO A 66 2.39 2.20 -14.12
N PRO A 67 3.50 2.46 -14.86
CA PRO A 67 4.85 2.33 -14.32
C PRO A 67 5.07 3.20 -13.06
N GLU A 68 4.49 4.39 -13.04
CA GLU A 68 4.54 5.32 -11.91
C GLU A 68 3.91 4.73 -10.64
N LEU A 69 2.83 3.95 -10.78
CA LEU A 69 2.18 3.27 -9.67
C LEU A 69 3.08 2.17 -9.11
N VAL A 70 3.67 1.35 -9.99
CA VAL A 70 4.59 0.26 -9.60
C VAL A 70 5.82 0.84 -8.90
N GLU A 71 6.38 1.93 -9.43
CA GLU A 71 7.51 2.63 -8.84
C GLU A 71 7.16 3.19 -7.45
N ALA A 72 6.03 3.88 -7.32
CA ALA A 72 5.60 4.46 -6.05
C ALA A 72 5.45 3.38 -4.96
N LEU A 73 4.75 2.29 -5.27
CA LEU A 73 4.56 1.17 -4.33
C LEU A 73 5.88 0.47 -4.00
N THR A 74 6.79 0.32 -4.96
CA THR A 74 8.13 -0.25 -4.72
C THR A 74 8.97 0.64 -3.81
N ASN A 75 8.95 1.95 -4.05
CA ASN A 75 9.65 2.93 -3.21
C ASN A 75 9.09 2.94 -1.78
N THR A 76 7.77 2.86 -1.62
CA THR A 76 7.15 2.73 -0.30
C THR A 76 7.54 1.42 0.40
N HIS A 77 7.59 0.30 -0.33
CA HIS A 77 8.04 -0.98 0.23
C HIS A 77 9.49 -0.89 0.74
N ARG A 78 10.38 -0.27 -0.03
CA ARG A 78 11.76 -0.02 0.39
C ARG A 78 11.82 0.90 1.60
N LYS A 79 11.03 1.98 1.62
CA LYS A 79 11.02 2.92 2.74
C LYS A 79 10.57 2.25 4.05
N LEU A 80 9.58 1.36 3.98
CA LEU A 80 9.13 0.58 5.14
C LEU A 80 10.18 -0.41 5.64
N SER A 81 11.13 -0.81 4.78
CA SER A 81 12.23 -1.70 5.17
C SER A 81 13.36 -0.99 5.94
N ASP A 82 13.41 0.34 5.86
CA ASP A 82 14.38 1.15 6.59
C ASP A 82 14.04 1.27 8.08
N TYR A 83 12.81 0.90 8.47
CA TYR A 83 12.29 0.95 9.84
C TYR A 83 12.21 -0.42 10.48
#